data_AF-G1VNL8-F1
#
_entry.id   AF-G1VNL8-F1
#
_cell.length_a   1.000
_cell.length_b   1.000
_cell.length_c   1.000
_cell.angle_alpha   90.00
_cell.angle_beta   90.00
_cell.angle_gamma   90.00
#
_symmetry.space_group_name_H-M   'P 1'
#
loop_
_entity.id
_entity.type
_entity.pdbx_description
1 polymer ?
#
loop_
_entity_poly.entity_id
_entity_poly.type
_entity_poly.pdbx_seq_one_letter_code
_entity_poly.pdbx_strand_id
1 'polypeptide(L)'
;MENKERFLSIYREHIHREGSEKLLEYLLSEHSDFFRAPASTRFHGAHAQGLLEHSLNVYDCLKDYLSRPRVKECYHMDYNEETIAIVALLHDICKINCYKESTRNQKVNGQWVQVPYYEYDDRLPYGHGEKSVYIITGFMRLSREEAFAIRYHMGFSGSEEVRNVGAAFEMYPLAFALSTADMEATYYLEEK
;
A
#
# COMPACT_ATOMS: atom_id res chain seq x y z
N MET A 1 -10.16 -17.18 6.46
CA MET A 1 -8.83 -17.28 5.80
C MET A 1 -7.95 -16.27 6.50
N GLU A 2 -6.75 -16.65 6.92
CA GLU A 2 -5.82 -15.70 7.53
C GLU A 2 -5.37 -14.67 6.48
N ASN A 3 -5.16 -13.40 6.86
CA ASN A 3 -4.85 -12.32 5.91
C ASN A 3 -3.62 -12.65 5.04
N LYS A 4 -2.62 -13.32 5.61
CA LYS A 4 -1.43 -13.77 4.88
C LYS A 4 -1.77 -14.79 3.79
N GLU A 5 -2.59 -15.79 4.11
CA GLU A 5 -3.04 -16.80 3.13
C GLU A 5 -3.84 -16.14 2.00
N ARG A 6 -4.70 -15.19 2.37
CA ARG A 6 -5.51 -14.43 1.41
C ARG A 6 -4.63 -13.63 0.46
N PHE A 7 -3.66 -12.88 0.98
CA PHE A 7 -2.69 -12.14 0.16
C PHE A 7 -1.94 -13.08 -0.79
N LEU A 8 -1.44 -14.20 -0.28
CA LEU A 8 -0.71 -15.18 -1.09
C LEU A 8 -1.57 -15.80 -2.19
N SER A 9 -2.86 -16.04 -1.91
CA SER A 9 -3.82 -16.52 -2.90
C SER A 9 -3.98 -15.51 -4.03
N ILE A 10 -4.30 -14.26 -3.71
CA ILE A 10 -4.52 -13.20 -4.71
C ILE A 10 -3.24 -12.94 -5.52
N TYR A 11 -2.09 -12.85 -4.84
CA TYR A 11 -0.80 -12.63 -5.49
C TYR A 11 -0.50 -13.74 -6.51
N ARG A 12 -0.59 -15.01 -6.09
CA ARG A 12 -0.27 -16.15 -6.96
C ARG A 12 -1.32 -16.38 -8.06
N GLU A 13 -2.57 -16.00 -7.82
CA GLU A 13 -3.64 -16.14 -8.80
C GLU A 13 -3.54 -15.11 -9.93
N HIS A 14 -3.05 -13.90 -9.64
CA HIS A 14 -3.13 -12.79 -10.59
C HIS A 14 -1.78 -12.25 -11.07
N ILE A 15 -0.70 -12.38 -10.28
CA ILE A 15 0.60 -11.80 -10.61
C ILE A 15 1.53 -12.90 -11.12
N HIS A 16 1.81 -12.86 -12.42
CA HIS A 16 2.57 -13.90 -13.12
C HIS A 16 3.78 -13.35 -13.88
N ARG A 17 3.95 -12.03 -13.92
CA ARG A 17 5.04 -11.36 -14.63
C ARG A 17 6.42 -11.84 -14.15
N GLU A 18 7.39 -11.82 -15.06
CA GLU A 18 8.76 -12.19 -14.76
C GLU A 18 9.30 -11.43 -13.54
N GLY A 19 9.85 -12.18 -12.58
CA GLY A 19 10.41 -11.66 -11.33
C GLY A 19 9.41 -11.47 -10.18
N SER A 20 8.10 -11.65 -10.42
CA SER A 20 7.08 -11.65 -9.36
C SER A 20 7.37 -12.69 -8.27
N GLU A 21 7.73 -13.92 -8.64
CA GLU A 21 8.05 -14.95 -7.63
C GLU A 21 9.23 -14.55 -6.73
N LYS A 22 10.27 -13.92 -7.29
CA LYS A 22 11.41 -13.43 -6.49
C LYS A 22 11.02 -12.28 -5.57
N LEU A 23 10.10 -11.42 -6.00
CA LEU A 23 9.52 -10.39 -5.13
C LEU A 23 8.72 -11.03 -4.00
N LEU A 24 7.91 -12.05 -4.30
CA LEU A 24 7.15 -12.79 -3.29
C LEU A 24 8.07 -13.50 -2.27
N GLU A 25 9.13 -14.14 -2.76
CA GLU A 25 10.18 -14.72 -1.92
C GLU A 25 10.82 -13.67 -1.00
N TYR A 26 11.12 -12.48 -1.52
CA TYR A 26 11.63 -11.36 -0.72
C TYR A 26 10.65 -10.95 0.38
N LEU A 27 9.36 -10.77 0.03
CA LEU A 27 8.32 -10.39 0.99
C LEU A 27 8.15 -11.43 2.11
N LEU A 28 8.37 -12.71 1.81
CA LEU A 28 8.27 -13.83 2.76
C LEU A 28 9.57 -14.08 3.55
N SER A 29 10.69 -13.50 3.13
CA SER A 29 12.00 -13.71 3.75
C SER A 29 12.18 -12.93 5.05
N GLU A 30 13.20 -13.29 5.83
CA GLU A 30 13.61 -12.54 7.02
C GLU A 30 14.06 -11.09 6.73
N HIS A 31 14.32 -10.75 5.47
CA HIS A 31 14.67 -9.40 5.03
C HIS A 31 13.45 -8.48 4.83
N SER A 32 12.24 -8.98 5.06
CA SER A 32 10.99 -8.24 4.99
C SER A 32 10.22 -8.42 6.30
N ASP A 33 9.58 -7.35 6.74
CA ASP A 33 8.61 -7.36 7.82
C ASP A 33 7.17 -7.13 7.32
N PHE A 34 6.94 -7.13 6.00
CA PHE A 34 5.65 -6.80 5.38
C PHE A 34 4.43 -7.45 6.06
N PHE A 35 4.51 -8.75 6.35
CA PHE A 35 3.40 -9.52 6.96
C PHE A 35 3.24 -9.33 8.47
N ARG A 36 4.11 -8.56 9.13
CA ARG A 36 4.08 -8.28 10.58
C ARG A 36 4.06 -6.78 10.90
N ALA A 37 4.51 -5.93 9.98
CA ALA A 37 4.64 -4.50 10.16
C ALA A 37 3.28 -3.82 10.35
N PRO A 38 3.23 -2.73 11.14
CA PRO A 38 2.08 -1.84 11.15
C PRO A 38 2.03 -0.99 9.88
N ALA A 39 0.86 -0.45 9.55
CA ALA A 39 0.70 0.52 8.47
C ALA A 39 1.09 1.95 8.88
N SER A 40 1.11 2.25 10.18
CA SER A 40 1.47 3.57 10.71
C SER A 40 1.96 3.50 12.16
N THR A 41 2.47 4.62 12.68
CA THR A 41 3.00 4.68 14.06
C THR A 41 1.94 4.96 15.13
N ARG A 42 0.83 5.60 14.74
CA ARG A 42 -0.20 6.15 15.64
C ARG A 42 -1.52 6.52 14.95
N PHE A 43 -1.63 6.19 13.68
CA PHE A 43 -2.79 6.49 12.85
C PHE A 43 -3.45 5.14 12.48
N HIS A 44 -4.15 5.11 11.37
CA HIS A 44 -4.79 3.90 10.88
C HIS A 44 -3.80 2.75 10.71
N GLY A 45 -4.22 1.55 11.15
CA GLY A 45 -3.40 0.33 11.08
C GLY A 45 -2.13 0.37 11.95
N ALA A 46 -2.13 1.09 13.08
CA ALA A 46 -1.02 1.15 14.02
C ALA A 46 -0.91 -0.09 14.94
N HIS A 47 -1.03 -1.28 14.37
CA HIS A 47 -0.94 -2.58 15.04
C HIS A 47 -0.21 -3.61 14.18
N ALA A 48 0.23 -4.70 14.78
CA ALA A 48 0.90 -5.78 14.06
C ALA A 48 0.03 -6.29 12.89
N GLN A 49 0.66 -6.51 11.73
CA GLN A 49 0.01 -6.89 10.47
C GLN A 49 -0.85 -5.79 9.81
N GLY A 50 -0.90 -4.57 10.36
CA GLY A 50 -1.68 -3.47 9.80
C GLY A 50 -1.33 -3.15 8.34
N LEU A 51 -0.06 -3.29 7.93
CA LEU A 51 0.37 -3.04 6.53
C LEU A 51 -0.24 -4.05 5.55
N LEU A 52 -0.29 -5.31 5.94
CA LEU A 52 -0.90 -6.40 5.17
C LEU A 52 -2.41 -6.20 5.05
N GLU A 53 -3.06 -5.87 6.17
CA GLU A 53 -4.49 -5.58 6.22
C GLU A 53 -4.86 -4.42 5.32
N HIS A 54 -4.10 -3.34 5.41
CA HIS A 54 -4.27 -2.15 4.57
C HIS A 54 -4.18 -2.51 3.09
N SER A 55 -3.13 -3.23 2.68
CA SER A 55 -2.94 -3.66 1.28
C SER A 55 -4.12 -4.50 0.75
N LEU A 56 -4.72 -5.34 1.59
CA LEU A 56 -5.91 -6.14 1.25
C LEU A 56 -7.18 -5.29 1.16
N ASN A 57 -7.37 -4.34 2.08
CA ASN A 57 -8.49 -3.42 2.07
C ASN A 57 -8.48 -2.55 0.81
N VAL A 58 -7.30 -2.01 0.45
CA VAL A 58 -7.11 -1.23 -0.78
C VAL A 58 -7.42 -2.07 -2.02
N TYR A 59 -7.01 -3.35 -2.03
CA TYR A 59 -7.37 -4.27 -3.12
C TYR A 59 -8.87 -4.46 -3.27
N ASP A 60 -9.60 -4.65 -2.16
CA ASP A 60 -11.05 -4.81 -2.19
C ASP A 60 -11.77 -3.55 -2.66
N CYS A 61 -11.41 -2.39 -2.12
CA CYS A 61 -11.96 -1.10 -2.54
C CYS A 61 -11.70 -0.83 -4.03
N LEU A 62 -10.47 -1.04 -4.50
CA LEU A 62 -10.11 -0.80 -5.89
C LEU A 62 -10.82 -1.77 -6.84
N LYS A 63 -10.86 -3.07 -6.50
CA LYS A 63 -11.52 -4.09 -7.30
C LYS A 63 -13.02 -3.87 -7.40
N ASP A 64 -13.69 -3.51 -6.29
CA ASP A 64 -15.12 -3.15 -6.32
C ASP A 64 -15.35 -1.92 -7.22
N TYR A 65 -14.57 -0.85 -7.03
CA TYR A 65 -14.70 0.37 -7.84
C TYR A 65 -14.56 0.09 -9.34
N LEU A 66 -13.51 -0.64 -9.74
CA LEU A 66 -13.23 -0.96 -11.14
C LEU A 66 -14.22 -1.96 -11.76
N SER A 67 -14.96 -2.71 -10.94
CA SER A 67 -16.00 -3.63 -11.42
C SER A 67 -17.28 -2.91 -11.90
N ARG A 68 -17.48 -1.65 -11.50
CA ARG A 68 -18.71 -0.90 -11.77
C ARG A 68 -18.90 -0.67 -13.28
N PRO A 69 -20.10 -0.94 -13.85
CA PRO A 69 -20.36 -0.71 -15.27
C PRO A 69 -20.01 0.71 -15.73
N ARG A 70 -20.33 1.72 -14.91
CA ARG A 70 -20.00 3.13 -15.20
C ARG A 70 -18.49 3.38 -15.35
N VAL A 71 -17.66 2.72 -14.55
CA VAL A 71 -16.20 2.88 -14.59
C VAL A 71 -15.64 2.28 -15.89
N LYS A 72 -16.17 1.14 -16.32
CA LYS A 72 -15.78 0.49 -17.57
C LYS A 72 -16.33 1.21 -18.82
N GLU A 73 -17.62 1.55 -18.82
CA GLU A 73 -18.33 2.05 -19.99
C GLU A 73 -18.18 3.57 -20.19
N CYS A 74 -18.20 4.35 -19.11
CA CYS A 74 -18.15 5.82 -19.21
C CYS A 74 -16.73 6.37 -19.00
N TYR A 75 -15.93 5.76 -18.13
CA TYR A 75 -14.57 6.24 -17.84
C TYR A 75 -13.50 5.46 -18.62
N HIS A 76 -13.90 4.39 -19.32
CA HIS A 76 -13.03 3.54 -20.13
C HIS A 76 -11.86 2.92 -19.34
N MET A 77 -12.10 2.66 -18.05
CA MET A 77 -11.14 2.05 -17.14
C MET A 77 -11.39 0.54 -17.09
N ASP A 78 -10.83 -0.18 -18.07
CA ASP A 78 -10.87 -1.65 -18.13
C ASP A 78 -9.47 -2.23 -17.89
N TYR A 79 -9.11 -2.34 -16.60
CA TYR A 79 -7.84 -2.89 -16.16
C TYR A 79 -7.98 -4.39 -15.88
N ASN A 80 -6.94 -5.16 -16.20
CA ASN A 80 -6.91 -6.58 -15.91
C ASN A 80 -6.61 -6.86 -14.42
N GLU A 81 -6.92 -8.09 -13.97
CA GLU A 81 -6.73 -8.51 -12.59
C GLU A 81 -5.26 -8.44 -12.11
N GLU A 82 -4.28 -8.67 -12.99
CA GLU A 82 -2.86 -8.57 -12.66
C GLU A 82 -2.50 -7.12 -12.29
N THR A 83 -2.86 -6.14 -13.11
CA THR A 83 -2.59 -4.72 -12.85
C THR A 83 -3.27 -4.27 -11.56
N ILE A 84 -4.52 -4.66 -11.32
CA ILE A 84 -5.25 -4.34 -10.09
C ILE A 84 -4.53 -4.93 -8.86
N ALA A 85 -4.15 -6.20 -8.92
CA ALA A 85 -3.43 -6.87 -7.85
C ALA A 85 -2.06 -6.23 -7.60
N ILE A 86 -1.29 -5.91 -8.65
CA ILE A 86 0.03 -5.27 -8.53
C ILE A 86 -0.09 -3.94 -7.82
N VAL A 87 -0.96 -3.03 -8.30
CA VAL A 87 -1.01 -1.68 -7.75
C VAL A 87 -1.58 -1.69 -6.33
N ALA A 88 -2.61 -2.48 -6.04
CA ALA A 88 -3.22 -2.46 -4.72
C ALA A 88 -2.42 -3.23 -3.67
N LEU A 89 -1.90 -4.42 -3.98
CA LEU A 89 -1.16 -5.21 -2.98
C LEU A 89 0.24 -4.65 -2.70
N LEU A 90 0.82 -3.91 -3.65
CA LEU A 90 2.23 -3.51 -3.60
C LEU A 90 2.45 -1.99 -3.50
N HIS A 91 1.40 -1.17 -3.45
CA HIS A 91 1.57 0.30 -3.41
C HIS A 91 2.41 0.79 -2.22
N ASP A 92 2.30 0.12 -1.08
CA ASP A 92 2.83 0.58 0.20
C ASP A 92 4.02 -0.24 0.71
N ILE A 93 4.66 -1.05 -0.16
CA ILE A 93 5.82 -1.85 0.25
C ILE A 93 7.05 -0.99 0.60
N CYS A 94 7.01 0.31 0.34
CA CYS A 94 8.00 1.27 0.83
C CYS A 94 8.16 1.28 2.35
N LYS A 95 7.13 0.82 3.07
CA LYS A 95 7.09 0.72 4.53
C LYS A 95 7.83 -0.48 5.11
N ILE A 96 8.28 -1.41 4.27
CA ILE A 96 9.05 -2.57 4.70
C ILE A 96 10.32 -2.12 5.45
N ASN A 97 10.50 -2.67 6.66
CA ASN A 97 11.57 -2.41 7.60
C ASN A 97 11.70 -0.94 8.05
N CYS A 98 10.63 -0.14 7.92
CA CYS A 98 10.62 1.25 8.37
C CYS A 98 10.12 1.42 9.80
N TYR A 99 9.51 0.39 10.42
CA TYR A 99 8.93 0.49 11.75
C TYR A 99 9.72 -0.29 12.78
N LYS A 100 9.91 0.31 13.96
CA LYS A 100 10.53 -0.34 15.12
C LYS A 100 9.58 -0.31 16.30
N GLU A 101 9.44 -1.45 16.96
CA GLU A 101 8.78 -1.52 18.25
C GLU A 101 9.58 -0.74 19.29
N SER A 102 8.87 0.11 20.02
CA SER A 102 9.40 0.98 21.06
C SER A 102 8.35 1.09 22.18
N THR A 103 8.69 1.84 23.23
CA THR A 103 7.75 2.17 24.30
C THR A 103 7.78 3.66 24.57
N ARG A 104 6.62 4.25 24.86
CA ARG A 104 6.51 5.65 25.26
C ARG A 104 5.74 5.78 26.56
N ASN A 105 6.01 6.84 27.30
CA ASN A 105 5.23 7.18 28.48
C ASN A 105 3.95 7.91 28.07
N GLN A 106 2.80 7.41 28.52
CA GLN A 106 1.50 8.06 28.35
C GLN A 106 0.85 8.24 29.73
N LYS A 107 0.18 9.39 29.94
CA LYS A 107 -0.64 9.58 31.14
C LYS A 107 -1.97 8.87 30.97
N VAL A 108 -2.23 7.86 31.79
CA VAL A 108 -3.52 7.17 31.91
C VAL A 108 -4.03 7.44 33.32
N ASN A 109 -5.20 8.09 33.45
CA ASN A 109 -5.80 8.45 34.74
C ASN A 109 -4.85 9.22 35.69
N GLY A 110 -4.03 10.12 35.14
CA GLY A 110 -3.08 10.94 35.92
C GLY A 110 -1.77 10.24 36.30
N GLN A 111 -1.62 8.94 36.02
CA GLN A 111 -0.38 8.18 36.24
C GLN A 111 0.37 7.97 34.92
N TRP A 112 1.69 8.03 34.95
CA TRP A 112 2.52 7.71 33.79
C TRP A 112 2.65 6.18 33.67
N VAL A 113 2.26 5.65 32.51
CA VAL A 113 2.38 4.23 32.16
C VAL A 113 3.18 4.12 30.86
N GLN A 114 4.08 3.14 30.79
CA GLN A 114 4.74 2.80 29.54
C GLN A 114 3.78 2.01 28.66
N VAL A 115 3.53 2.50 27.45
CA VAL A 115 2.69 1.84 26.45
C VAL A 115 3.54 1.49 25.22
N PRO A 116 3.26 0.36 24.53
CA PRO A 116 3.86 0.05 23.25
C PRO A 116 3.65 1.18 22.23
N TYR A 117 4.64 1.37 21.36
CA TYR A 117 4.63 2.40 20.33
C TYR A 117 5.48 1.95 19.14
N TYR A 118 5.20 2.46 17.95
CA TYR A 118 6.04 2.24 16.79
C TYR A 118 6.79 3.52 16.42
N GLU A 119 8.09 3.42 16.21
CA GLU A 119 8.91 4.50 15.67
C GLU A 119 9.12 4.28 14.17
N TYR A 120 9.03 5.36 13.39
CA TYR A 120 9.32 5.35 11.96
C TYR A 120 10.79 5.75 11.72
N ASP A 121 11.56 4.86 11.12
CA ASP A 121 12.98 5.05 10.74
C ASP A 121 13.20 4.52 9.32
N ASP A 122 13.02 5.41 8.32
CA ASP A 122 13.40 5.10 6.94
C ASP A 122 14.78 5.67 6.62
N ARG A 123 15.71 4.78 6.29
CA ARG A 123 17.11 5.13 6.02
C ARG A 123 17.37 5.48 4.56
N LEU A 124 16.40 5.25 3.68
CA LEU A 124 16.54 5.54 2.25
C LEU A 124 15.93 6.91 1.95
N PRO A 125 16.66 7.84 1.31
CA PRO A 125 16.18 9.18 1.01
C PRO A 125 15.26 9.19 -0.23
N TYR A 126 14.20 8.38 -0.19
CA TYR A 126 13.18 8.26 -1.24
C TYR A 126 11.81 8.70 -0.71
N GLY A 127 10.96 9.24 -1.58
CA GLY A 127 9.54 9.43 -1.25
C GLY A 127 8.83 8.08 -1.09
N HIS A 128 7.75 8.04 -0.31
CA HIS A 128 7.02 6.78 -0.01
C HIS A 128 6.63 6.02 -1.29
N GLY A 129 5.85 6.64 -2.19
CA GLY A 129 5.43 5.97 -3.43
C GLY A 129 6.59 5.68 -4.39
N GLU A 130 7.60 6.56 -4.46
CA GLU A 130 8.79 6.36 -5.30
C GLU A 130 9.60 5.13 -4.84
N LYS A 131 9.74 4.93 -3.53
CA LYS A 131 10.43 3.78 -2.95
C LYS A 131 9.72 2.47 -3.29
N SER A 132 8.38 2.43 -3.26
CA SER A 132 7.64 1.24 -3.69
C SER A 132 7.93 0.90 -5.15
N VAL A 133 7.86 1.89 -6.05
CA VAL A 133 8.20 1.69 -7.47
C VAL A 133 9.65 1.20 -7.64
N TYR A 134 10.59 1.78 -6.90
CA TYR A 134 12.00 1.38 -6.93
C TYR A 134 12.20 -0.07 -6.49
N ILE A 135 11.61 -0.49 -5.37
CA ILE A 135 11.71 -1.86 -4.86
C ILE A 135 11.11 -2.83 -5.89
N ILE A 136 9.88 -2.59 -6.35
CA ILE A 136 9.19 -3.50 -7.29
C ILE A 136 9.99 -3.63 -8.58
N THR A 137 10.47 -2.52 -9.15
CA THR A 137 11.20 -2.50 -10.43
C THR A 137 12.53 -3.27 -10.36
N GLY A 138 13.10 -3.44 -9.16
CA GLY A 138 14.28 -4.30 -8.94
C GLY A 138 14.01 -5.79 -9.17
N PHE A 139 12.74 -6.21 -9.10
CA PHE A 139 12.31 -7.60 -9.31
C PHE A 139 11.50 -7.76 -10.59
N MET A 140 10.48 -6.93 -10.77
CA MET A 140 9.44 -7.07 -11.77
C MET A 140 9.21 -5.72 -12.48
N ARG A 141 9.15 -5.74 -13.81
CA ARG A 141 8.90 -4.53 -14.59
C ARG A 141 7.46 -4.04 -14.41
N LEU A 142 7.30 -2.76 -14.08
CA LEU A 142 6.01 -2.08 -14.05
C LEU A 142 5.68 -1.41 -15.39
N SER A 143 4.39 -1.35 -15.73
CA SER A 143 3.89 -0.44 -16.75
C SER A 143 3.95 1.01 -16.26
N ARG A 144 3.84 1.97 -17.18
CA ARG A 144 3.78 3.39 -16.77
C ARG A 144 2.56 3.67 -15.90
N GLU A 145 1.39 3.14 -16.28
CA GLU A 145 0.16 3.29 -15.50
C GLU A 145 0.34 2.77 -14.06
N GLU A 146 0.89 1.56 -13.92
CA GLU A 146 1.12 0.94 -12.60
C GLU A 146 2.12 1.74 -11.77
N ALA A 147 3.23 2.18 -12.38
CA ALA A 147 4.26 2.95 -11.70
C ALA A 147 3.75 4.31 -11.22
N PHE A 148 2.97 5.03 -12.05
CA PHE A 148 2.37 6.30 -11.64
C PHE A 148 1.26 6.11 -10.61
N ALA A 149 0.47 5.05 -10.71
CA ALA A 149 -0.52 4.73 -9.68
C ALA A 149 0.14 4.49 -8.32
N ILE A 150 1.14 3.62 -8.26
CA ILE A 150 1.87 3.33 -7.01
C ILE A 150 2.60 4.57 -6.50
N ARG A 151 3.26 5.35 -7.38
CA ARG A 151 3.99 6.54 -6.96
C ARG A 151 3.09 7.59 -6.30
N TYR A 152 1.89 7.79 -6.84
CA TYR A 152 0.96 8.84 -6.42
C TYR A 152 -0.24 8.30 -5.63
N HIS A 153 -0.15 7.11 -5.03
CA HIS A 153 -1.27 6.50 -4.28
C HIS A 153 -1.76 7.38 -3.13
N MET A 154 -0.87 8.07 -2.41
CA MET A 154 -1.28 9.00 -1.34
C MET A 154 -2.01 10.26 -1.85
N GLY A 155 -2.03 10.49 -3.17
CA GLY A 155 -2.65 11.65 -3.78
C GLY A 155 -2.20 12.96 -3.15
N PHE A 156 -3.16 13.82 -2.81
CA PHE A 156 -2.91 15.12 -2.19
C PHE A 156 -2.58 15.06 -0.69
N SER A 157 -2.60 13.88 -0.07
CA SER A 157 -2.20 13.71 1.33
C SER A 157 -0.69 13.45 1.51
N GLY A 158 0.00 13.13 0.41
CA GLY A 158 1.44 12.91 0.38
C GLY A 158 2.27 14.20 0.44
N SER A 159 3.59 14.04 0.49
CA SER A 159 4.57 15.14 0.42
C SER A 159 4.97 15.53 -1.01
N GLU A 160 4.33 14.93 -2.02
CA GLU A 160 4.60 15.20 -3.43
C GLU A 160 4.14 16.59 -3.85
N GLU A 161 4.74 17.13 -4.91
CA GLU A 161 4.32 18.41 -5.46
C GLU A 161 2.90 18.31 -6.04
N VAL A 162 2.02 19.24 -5.63
CA VAL A 162 0.58 19.19 -5.89
C VAL A 162 0.23 19.19 -7.39
N ARG A 163 0.97 19.95 -8.22
CA ARG A 163 0.73 19.95 -9.68
C ARG A 163 1.09 18.62 -10.31
N ASN A 164 2.14 17.95 -9.82
CA ASN A 164 2.51 16.62 -10.28
C ASN A 164 1.46 15.57 -9.91
N VAL A 165 0.86 15.66 -8.72
CA VAL A 165 -0.27 14.81 -8.33
C VAL A 165 -1.44 15.00 -9.29
N GLY A 166 -1.85 16.24 -9.53
CA GLY A 166 -2.93 16.56 -10.47
C GLY A 166 -2.65 16.06 -11.89
N ALA A 167 -1.44 16.32 -12.40
CA ALA A 167 -1.02 15.85 -13.72
C ALA A 167 -0.99 14.31 -13.82
N ALA A 168 -0.56 13.62 -12.76
CA ALA A 168 -0.58 12.17 -12.72
C ALA A 168 -2.02 11.62 -12.79
N PHE A 169 -2.97 12.23 -12.07
CA PHE A 169 -4.38 11.84 -12.10
C PHE A 169 -5.05 12.11 -13.46
N GLU A 170 -4.66 13.18 -14.15
CA GLU A 170 -5.14 13.46 -15.51
C GLU A 170 -4.60 12.47 -16.55
N MET A 171 -3.34 12.06 -16.41
CA MET A 171 -2.66 11.20 -17.38
C MET A 171 -2.87 9.70 -17.15
N TYR A 172 -3.05 9.29 -15.89
CA TYR A 172 -3.11 7.89 -15.45
C TYR A 172 -4.32 7.70 -14.53
N PRO A 173 -5.52 7.43 -15.07
CA PRO A 173 -6.75 7.32 -14.29
C PRO A 173 -6.67 6.29 -13.16
N LEU A 174 -5.86 5.23 -13.31
CA LEU A 174 -5.64 4.24 -12.26
C LEU A 174 -5.02 4.86 -10.99
N ALA A 175 -4.20 5.90 -11.14
CA ALA A 175 -3.59 6.58 -10.00
C ALA A 175 -4.64 7.26 -9.13
N PHE A 176 -5.64 7.91 -9.74
CA PHE A 176 -6.73 8.52 -9.00
C PHE A 176 -7.64 7.46 -8.34
N ALA A 177 -7.95 6.37 -9.06
CA ALA A 177 -8.75 5.28 -8.50
C ALA A 177 -8.05 4.60 -7.33
N LEU A 178 -6.76 4.29 -7.45
CA LEU A 178 -5.97 3.72 -6.36
C LEU A 178 -5.91 4.67 -5.16
N SER A 179 -5.69 5.97 -5.39
CA SER A 179 -5.68 6.95 -4.31
C SER A 179 -7.02 7.06 -3.58
N THR A 180 -8.11 6.95 -4.33
CA THR A 180 -9.45 6.91 -3.74
C THR A 180 -9.65 5.64 -2.91
N ALA A 181 -9.25 4.47 -3.43
CA ALA A 181 -9.34 3.20 -2.72
C ALA A 181 -8.48 3.17 -1.44
N ASP A 182 -7.28 3.77 -1.48
CA ASP A 182 -6.40 3.96 -0.33
C ASP A 182 -7.07 4.81 0.77
N MET A 183 -7.68 5.93 0.38
CA MET A 183 -8.46 6.76 1.32
C MET A 183 -9.71 6.03 1.84
N GLU A 184 -10.43 5.27 1.01
CA GLU A 184 -11.58 4.49 1.46
C GLU A 184 -11.16 3.43 2.50
N ALA A 185 -10.09 2.69 2.25
CA ALA A 185 -9.54 1.74 3.21
C ALA A 185 -9.18 2.42 4.53
N THR A 186 -8.38 3.49 4.45
CA THR A 186 -7.92 4.25 5.61
C THR A 186 -9.09 4.80 6.45
N TYR A 187 -10.08 5.44 5.82
CA TYR A 187 -11.11 6.18 6.55
C TYR A 187 -12.37 5.39 6.87
N TYR A 188 -12.71 4.37 6.07
CA TYR A 188 -13.95 3.62 6.24
C TYR A 188 -13.74 2.24 6.85
N LEU A 189 -12.58 1.62 6.67
CA LEU A 189 -12.33 0.24 7.08
C LEU A 189 -11.38 0.14 8.27
N GLU A 190 -10.44 1.07 8.42
CA GLU A 190 -9.36 0.96 9.39
C GLU A 190 -9.60 1.81 10.64
N GLU A 191 -9.27 1.23 11.80
CA GLU A 191 -9.31 1.92 13.09
C GLU A 191 -8.01 2.71 13.34
N LYS A 192 -8.10 3.76 14.17
CA LYS A 192 -6.98 4.64 14.56
C LYS A 192 -6.13 4.08 15.71
#